data_AF-A0A522DIZ4-F1
#
_entry.id   AF-A0A522DIZ4-F1
#
_cell.length_a   1.000
_cell.length_b   1.000
_cell.length_c   1.000
_cell.angle_alpha   90.00
_cell.angle_beta   90.00
_cell.angle_gamma   90.00
#
_symmetry.space_group_name_H-M   'P 1'
#
loop_
_entity.id
_entity.type
_entity.pdbx_description
1 polymer ?
#
loop_
_entity_poly.entity_id
_entity_poly.type
_entity_poly.pdbx_seq_one_letter_code
_entity_poly.pdbx_strand_id
1 'polypeptide(L)'
;MLSLLKKAGLTGLLICITSSASAVTYNGFANVSNLELNGSASKHRSVLRLTSAALQYFQSGSAFNKTTLNTSKFSTFFKFRISQKGGYIPGTETGGDGFVFTIQATASTAIGDSGGHMGYGGITGASVGIEFDTYQNTNSNDPKLAHVAIDMN
;
A
#
# COMPACT_ATOMS: atom_id res chain seq x y z
N MET A 1 12.10 -21.73 69.89
CA MET A 1 12.89 -21.74 68.62
C MET A 1 12.51 -23.04 67.93
N LEU A 2 11.84 -23.09 66.78
CA LEU A 2 12.12 -22.40 65.53
C LEU A 2 10.83 -22.31 64.70
N SER A 3 10.64 -21.17 64.06
CA SER A 3 9.47 -20.76 63.28
C SER A 3 9.36 -21.45 61.91
N LEU A 4 8.11 -21.52 61.44
CA LEU A 4 7.61 -21.51 60.06
C LEU A 4 8.59 -21.72 58.91
N LEU A 5 8.22 -22.62 57.98
CA LEU A 5 8.10 -22.27 56.56
C LEU A 5 7.15 -23.24 55.85
N LYS A 6 5.86 -22.89 55.78
CA LYS A 6 4.96 -23.43 54.75
C LYS A 6 5.40 -22.80 53.43
N LYS A 7 6.14 -23.54 52.60
CA LYS A 7 6.38 -23.16 51.20
C LYS A 7 5.05 -23.26 50.46
N ALA A 8 4.32 -22.14 50.39
CA ALA A 8 3.28 -21.98 49.39
C ALA A 8 3.98 -21.96 48.03
N GLY A 9 3.90 -23.08 47.29
CA GLY A 9 4.35 -23.14 45.91
C GLY A 9 3.46 -22.23 45.08
N LEU A 10 3.94 -21.03 44.76
CA LEU A 10 3.31 -20.16 43.78
C LEU A 10 3.56 -20.76 42.40
N THR A 11 2.66 -21.61 41.92
CA THR A 11 2.60 -22.00 40.51
C THR A 11 2.12 -20.79 39.72
N GLY A 12 3.06 -19.90 39.36
CA GLY A 12 2.81 -18.85 38.39
C GLY A 12 2.57 -19.46 37.02
N LEU A 13 1.35 -19.35 36.50
CA LEU A 13 1.04 -19.69 35.12
C LEU A 13 1.78 -18.69 34.23
N LEU A 14 2.87 -19.14 33.60
CA LEU A 14 3.61 -18.36 32.62
C LEU A 14 2.78 -18.30 31.33
N ILE A 15 1.94 -17.28 31.17
CA ILE A 15 1.25 -17.02 29.91
C ILE A 15 2.27 -16.40 28.95
N CYS A 16 2.88 -17.23 28.09
CA CYS A 16 3.65 -16.74 26.96
C CYS A 16 2.69 -16.16 25.93
N ILE A 17 2.49 -14.84 25.96
CA ILE A 17 1.74 -14.14 24.92
C ILE A 17 2.63 -14.10 23.69
N THR A 18 2.45 -15.05 22.78
CA THR A 18 3.10 -14.98 21.47
C THR A 18 2.47 -13.83 20.70
N SER A 19 3.27 -12.82 20.32
CA SER A 19 2.80 -11.81 19.38
C SER A 19 2.60 -12.48 18.02
N SER A 20 1.36 -12.68 17.60
CA SER A 20 1.04 -13.07 16.23
C SER A 20 0.95 -11.82 15.36
N ALA A 21 1.77 -11.75 14.31
CA ALA A 21 1.58 -10.76 13.26
C ALA A 21 0.45 -11.23 12.34
N SER A 22 -0.47 -10.33 11.97
CA SER A 22 -1.42 -10.62 10.90
C SER A 22 -0.65 -10.65 9.58
N ALA A 23 -0.40 -11.84 9.06
CA ALA A 23 0.27 -12.02 7.78
C ALA A 23 -0.75 -11.92 6.64
N VAL A 24 -0.58 -10.92 5.78
CA VAL A 24 -1.31 -10.83 4.51
C VAL A 24 -0.35 -11.25 3.40
N THR A 25 -0.67 -12.35 2.71
CA THR A 25 0.17 -12.89 1.65
C THR A 25 -0.65 -13.12 0.39
N TYR A 26 -0.17 -12.57 -0.72
CA TYR A 26 -0.68 -12.81 -2.06
C TYR A 26 0.43 -13.45 -2.90
N ASN A 27 0.40 -14.79 -3.03
CA ASN A 27 1.30 -15.54 -3.92
C ASN A 27 0.80 -15.41 -5.37
N GLY A 28 0.85 -14.18 -5.87
CA GLY A 28 0.02 -13.73 -6.98
C GLY A 28 -1.39 -13.38 -6.51
N PHE A 29 -2.18 -12.84 -7.44
CA PHE A 29 -3.51 -12.30 -7.16
C PHE A 29 -4.61 -13.17 -7.77
N ALA A 30 -4.48 -14.50 -7.70
CA ALA A 30 -5.52 -15.41 -8.21
C ALA A 30 -6.86 -15.19 -7.49
N ASN A 31 -6.81 -14.95 -6.18
CA ASN A 31 -7.91 -14.53 -5.34
C ASN A 31 -7.65 -13.12 -4.78
N VAL A 32 -8.61 -12.21 -5.00
CA VAL A 32 -8.61 -10.81 -4.52
C VAL A 32 -9.83 -10.51 -3.66
N SER A 33 -10.54 -11.53 -3.13
CA SER A 33 -11.79 -11.36 -2.38
C SER A 33 -11.66 -10.45 -1.17
N ASN A 34 -10.46 -10.41 -0.58
CA ASN A 34 -10.12 -9.62 0.60
C ASN A 34 -9.65 -8.20 0.26
N LEU A 35 -9.51 -7.87 -1.03
CA LEU A 35 -9.19 -6.54 -1.51
C LEU A 35 -10.45 -5.84 -1.98
N GLU A 36 -10.59 -4.58 -1.58
CA GLU A 36 -11.44 -3.61 -2.26
C GLU A 36 -10.65 -3.06 -3.44
N LEU A 37 -11.20 -3.14 -4.65
CA LEU A 37 -10.58 -2.62 -5.86
C LEU A 37 -11.37 -1.40 -6.33
N ASN A 38 -10.74 -0.22 -6.30
CA ASN A 38 -11.41 1.05 -6.62
C ASN A 38 -10.96 1.60 -7.97
N GLY A 39 -11.85 2.37 -8.60
CA GLY A 39 -11.57 3.04 -9.87
C GLY A 39 -11.21 2.05 -10.98
N SER A 40 -10.03 2.23 -11.57
CA SER A 40 -9.53 1.37 -12.66
C SER A 40 -8.84 0.08 -12.19
N ALA A 41 -8.67 -0.12 -10.88
CA ALA A 41 -8.01 -1.29 -10.33
C ALA A 41 -8.80 -2.57 -10.65
N SER A 42 -8.10 -3.58 -11.16
CA SER A 42 -8.69 -4.86 -11.55
C SER A 42 -7.72 -6.02 -11.35
N LYS A 43 -8.27 -7.22 -11.09
CA LYS A 43 -7.49 -8.44 -11.24
C LYS A 43 -7.31 -8.72 -12.73
N HIS A 44 -6.06 -8.88 -13.17
CA HIS A 44 -5.74 -9.31 -14.52
C HIS A 44 -4.90 -10.59 -14.48
N ARG A 45 -5.53 -11.73 -14.81
CA ARG A 45 -4.93 -13.06 -14.61
C ARG A 45 -4.54 -13.24 -13.13
N SER A 46 -3.25 -13.40 -12.84
CA SER A 46 -2.70 -13.57 -11.50
C SER A 46 -1.96 -12.34 -10.99
N VAL A 47 -2.19 -11.15 -11.58
CA VAL A 47 -1.63 -9.89 -11.11
C VAL A 47 -2.75 -8.91 -10.72
N LEU A 48 -2.49 -8.11 -9.69
CA LEU A 48 -3.25 -6.90 -9.42
C LEU A 48 -2.78 -5.82 -10.40
N ARG A 49 -3.72 -5.23 -11.14
CA ARG A 49 -3.44 -4.17 -12.10
C ARG A 49 -4.19 -2.92 -11.66
N LEU A 50 -3.44 -1.90 -11.23
CA LEU A 50 -4.02 -0.62 -10.77
C LEU A 50 -4.58 0.20 -11.94
N THR A 51 -3.83 0.29 -13.03
CA THR A 51 -4.24 0.99 -14.27
C THR A 51 -3.94 0.13 -15.49
N SER A 52 -4.70 0.35 -16.57
CA SER A 52 -4.49 -0.33 -17.85
C SER A 52 -3.72 0.55 -18.84
N ALA A 53 -3.01 -0.06 -19.79
CA ALA A 53 -2.35 0.66 -20.89
C ALA A 53 -3.34 1.14 -21.98
N ALA A 54 -4.63 1.27 -21.67
CA ALA A 54 -5.64 1.79 -22.59
C ALA A 54 -5.36 3.26 -22.94
N LEU A 55 -5.88 3.72 -24.08
CA LEU A 55 -5.76 5.12 -24.53
C LEU A 55 -6.54 6.12 -23.65
N GLN A 56 -7.26 5.64 -22.63
CA GLN A 56 -7.90 6.50 -21.65
C GLN A 56 -6.84 7.12 -20.75
N TYR A 57 -6.68 8.43 -20.86
CA TYR A 57 -5.84 9.24 -19.98
C TYR A 57 -6.44 9.34 -18.57
N PHE A 58 -5.61 9.70 -17.58
CA PHE A 58 -6.03 10.02 -16.21
C PHE A 58 -6.74 8.86 -15.48
N GLN A 59 -6.31 7.62 -15.73
CA GLN A 59 -6.75 6.48 -14.92
C GLN A 59 -6.16 6.58 -13.50
N SER A 60 -7.01 6.39 -12.49
CA SER A 60 -6.62 6.20 -11.09
C SER A 60 -7.21 4.89 -10.59
N GLY A 61 -6.47 4.14 -9.78
CA GLY A 61 -6.92 2.87 -9.23
C GLY A 61 -6.19 2.55 -7.93
N SER A 62 -6.93 2.11 -6.93
CA SER A 62 -6.39 1.70 -5.63
C SER A 62 -6.86 0.29 -5.27
N ALA A 63 -6.10 -0.38 -4.41
CA ALA A 63 -6.47 -1.68 -3.88
C ALA A 63 -6.13 -1.75 -2.38
N PHE A 64 -7.14 -1.82 -1.54
CA PHE A 64 -6.97 -1.85 -0.09
C PHE A 64 -7.53 -3.14 0.51
N ASN A 65 -6.96 -3.61 1.62
CA ASN A 65 -7.60 -4.69 2.37
C ASN A 65 -8.97 -4.22 2.87
N LYS A 66 -9.99 -5.06 2.70
CA LYS A 66 -11.35 -4.79 3.23
C LYS A 66 -11.38 -4.76 4.75
N THR A 67 -10.52 -5.55 5.38
CA THR A 67 -10.37 -5.59 6.83
C THR A 67 -9.17 -4.74 7.25
N THR A 68 -9.39 -3.87 8.23
CA THR A 68 -8.32 -3.05 8.82
C THR A 68 -7.25 -3.92 9.45
N LEU A 69 -5.99 -3.56 9.22
CA LEU A 69 -4.83 -4.21 9.81
C LEU A 69 -4.18 -3.29 10.83
N ASN A 70 -3.62 -3.86 11.90
CA ASN A 70 -2.76 -3.11 12.79
C ASN A 70 -1.39 -2.91 12.14
N THR A 71 -1.02 -1.66 11.87
CA THR A 71 0.22 -1.26 11.20
C THR A 71 1.21 -0.54 12.13
N SER A 72 1.02 -0.63 13.45
CA SER A 72 1.93 0.00 14.44
C SER A 72 3.38 -0.49 14.31
N LYS A 73 3.58 -1.74 13.89
CA LYS A 73 4.84 -2.30 13.44
C LYS A 73 4.54 -3.23 12.27
N PHE A 74 5.15 -2.99 11.12
CA PHE A 74 4.91 -3.82 9.95
C PHE A 74 6.19 -3.99 9.12
N SER A 75 6.19 -5.01 8.28
CA SER A 75 7.13 -5.19 7.18
C SER A 75 6.31 -5.65 5.97
N THR A 76 6.68 -5.17 4.79
CA THR A 76 6.03 -5.55 3.53
C THR A 76 7.08 -5.77 2.47
N PHE A 77 6.78 -6.69 1.56
CA PHE A 77 7.56 -6.92 0.36
C PHE A 77 6.60 -7.26 -0.78
N PHE A 78 6.81 -6.65 -1.92
CA PHE A 78 6.03 -6.90 -3.12
C PHE A 78 6.92 -6.86 -4.35
N LYS A 79 6.47 -7.53 -5.42
CA LYS A 79 7.07 -7.45 -6.75
C LYS A 79 6.08 -6.72 -7.64
N PHE A 80 6.57 -5.74 -8.37
CA PHE A 80 5.77 -4.98 -9.31
C PHE A 80 6.43 -4.96 -10.70
N ARG A 81 5.64 -4.57 -11.70
CA ARG A 81 6.13 -4.33 -13.06
C ARG A 81 5.31 -3.19 -13.66
N ILE A 82 5.99 -2.11 -14.02
CA ILE A 82 5.44 -1.07 -14.90
C ILE A 82 5.81 -1.45 -16.33
N SER A 83 4.82 -1.65 -17.18
CA SER A 83 5.00 -2.12 -18.55
C SER A 83 3.96 -1.50 -19.46
N GLN A 84 4.26 -1.40 -20.76
CA GLN A 84 3.37 -0.75 -21.73
C GLN A 84 3.06 0.67 -21.25
N LYS A 85 4.10 1.48 -21.07
CA LYS A 85 4.01 2.89 -20.65
C LYS A 85 3.26 3.69 -21.73
N GLY A 86 1.93 3.52 -21.76
CA GLY A 86 1.01 4.32 -22.57
C GLY A 86 0.90 5.73 -22.00
N GLY A 87 0.00 6.54 -22.54
CA GLY A 87 -0.09 7.96 -22.20
C GLY A 87 0.50 8.86 -23.28
N TYR A 88 0.13 10.13 -23.25
CA TYR A 88 0.48 11.14 -24.24
C TYR A 88 1.90 11.63 -24.04
N ILE A 89 2.71 11.78 -25.11
CA ILE A 89 3.60 12.94 -25.35
C ILE A 89 3.88 13.13 -26.87
N PRO A 90 3.67 14.34 -27.44
CA PRO A 90 4.44 14.93 -28.53
C PRO A 90 5.68 15.61 -27.94
N GLY A 91 6.88 15.08 -28.22
CA GLY A 91 8.15 15.63 -27.73
C GLY A 91 8.94 14.79 -26.71
N THR A 92 8.43 13.60 -26.33
CA THR A 92 9.08 12.49 -25.59
C THR A 92 9.41 12.59 -24.10
N GLU A 93 8.77 11.66 -23.37
CA GLU A 93 9.12 10.73 -22.28
C GLU A 93 7.89 9.80 -22.26
N THR A 94 8.03 8.48 -22.36
CA THR A 94 6.85 7.60 -22.54
C THR A 94 6.22 7.25 -21.19
N GLY A 95 5.04 7.79 -20.92
CA GLY A 95 4.15 7.42 -19.82
C GLY A 95 4.50 8.01 -18.45
N GLY A 96 3.57 7.82 -17.51
CA GLY A 96 3.54 8.34 -16.14
C GLY A 96 2.18 7.99 -15.50
N ASP A 97 1.94 8.25 -14.21
CA ASP A 97 2.80 8.98 -13.26
C ASP A 97 3.58 8.03 -12.33
N GLY A 98 2.94 6.99 -11.80
CA GLY A 98 3.60 6.03 -10.91
C GLY A 98 2.61 5.21 -10.10
N PHE A 99 3.00 4.76 -8.91
CA PHE A 99 2.08 4.20 -7.92
C PHE A 99 2.62 4.39 -6.50
N VAL A 100 1.73 4.26 -5.51
CA VAL A 100 2.06 4.43 -4.09
C VAL A 100 1.68 3.18 -3.30
N PHE A 101 2.58 2.69 -2.44
CA PHE A 101 2.19 1.78 -1.35
C PHE A 101 1.65 2.63 -0.20
N THR A 102 0.38 2.46 0.13
CA THR A 102 -0.33 3.34 1.06
C THR A 102 -0.78 2.63 2.33
N ILE A 103 -0.56 3.29 3.46
CA ILE A 103 -1.24 3.01 4.73
C ILE A 103 -2.13 4.23 5.03
N GLN A 104 -3.42 4.00 5.22
CA GLN A 104 -4.40 5.05 5.49
C GLN A 104 -5.48 4.55 6.45
N ALA A 105 -6.15 5.49 7.13
CA ALA A 105 -7.16 5.23 8.15
C ALA A 105 -8.58 5.67 7.76
N THR A 106 -8.82 6.00 6.49
CA THR A 106 -10.07 6.52 5.93
C THR A 106 -11.09 5.42 5.67
N ALA A 107 -10.88 4.58 4.65
CA ALA A 107 -11.79 3.50 4.23
C ALA A 107 -11.12 2.62 3.16
N SER A 108 -11.54 1.35 3.03
CA SER A 108 -11.05 0.49 1.93
C SER A 108 -11.47 0.98 0.54
N THR A 109 -12.48 1.85 0.46
CA THR A 109 -12.94 2.50 -0.77
C THR A 109 -12.16 3.76 -1.15
N ALA A 110 -11.12 4.13 -0.39
CA ALA A 110 -10.34 5.33 -0.64
C ALA A 110 -9.63 5.25 -2.01
N ILE A 111 -9.65 6.36 -2.74
CA ILE A 111 -8.91 6.54 -3.99
C ILE A 111 -8.62 8.03 -4.14
N GLY A 112 -7.37 8.37 -4.39
CA GLY A 112 -6.94 9.74 -4.66
C GLY A 112 -7.07 10.11 -6.13
N ASP A 113 -6.68 11.35 -6.40
CA ASP A 113 -6.73 11.94 -7.73
C ASP A 113 -5.77 11.24 -8.71
N SER A 114 -6.05 11.39 -10.00
CA SER A 114 -5.19 10.91 -11.09
C SER A 114 -4.00 11.84 -11.36
N GLY A 115 -3.14 11.47 -12.30
CA GLY A 115 -1.96 12.27 -12.63
C GLY A 115 -0.88 12.12 -11.57
N GLY A 116 -0.11 13.19 -11.34
CA GLY A 116 0.95 13.26 -10.32
C GLY A 116 0.50 12.99 -8.88
N HIS A 117 -0.80 12.87 -8.63
CA HIS A 117 -1.32 12.44 -7.33
C HIS A 117 -1.33 10.90 -7.15
N MET A 118 -1.10 10.15 -8.22
CA MET A 118 -0.90 8.69 -8.23
C MET A 118 -1.96 7.85 -7.51
N GLY A 119 -3.21 8.33 -7.45
CA GLY A 119 -4.30 7.67 -6.71
C GLY A 119 -4.15 7.73 -5.18
N TYR A 120 -3.24 8.56 -4.68
CA TYR A 120 -2.96 8.80 -3.26
C TYR A 120 -3.32 10.23 -2.84
N GLY A 121 -2.86 11.24 -3.58
CA GLY A 121 -3.16 12.64 -3.30
C GLY A 121 -4.68 12.89 -3.26
N GLY A 122 -5.14 13.62 -2.25
CA GLY A 122 -6.57 13.85 -2.02
C GLY A 122 -7.27 12.81 -1.12
N ILE A 123 -6.63 11.68 -0.77
CA ILE A 123 -7.14 10.82 0.30
C ILE A 123 -7.11 11.61 1.62
N THR A 124 -8.27 11.76 2.25
CA THR A 124 -8.42 12.59 3.46
C THR A 124 -8.11 11.79 4.73
N GLY A 125 -7.52 12.47 5.71
CA GLY A 125 -7.13 11.87 6.99
C GLY A 125 -5.69 11.36 6.99
N ALA A 126 -5.28 10.83 8.15
CA ALA A 126 -3.90 10.42 8.37
C ALA A 126 -3.50 9.28 7.43
N SER A 127 -2.45 9.51 6.64
CA SER A 127 -1.90 8.50 5.75
C SER A 127 -0.41 8.67 5.52
N VAL A 128 0.24 7.57 5.15
CA VAL A 128 1.61 7.54 4.70
C VAL A 128 1.70 6.74 3.41
N GLY A 129 2.39 7.31 2.44
CA GLY A 129 2.65 6.74 1.13
C GLY A 129 4.15 6.49 0.93
N ILE A 130 4.48 5.40 0.25
CA ILE A 130 5.80 5.19 -0.32
C ILE A 130 5.59 5.17 -1.84
N GLU A 131 5.99 6.24 -2.50
CA GLU A 131 5.77 6.43 -3.93
C GLU A 131 6.90 5.83 -4.77
N PHE A 132 6.54 5.40 -5.97
CA PHE A 132 7.45 4.99 -7.04
C PHE A 132 7.11 5.84 -8.25
N ASP A 133 7.62 7.06 -8.24
CA ASP A 133 7.32 8.08 -9.23
C ASP A 133 8.20 7.91 -10.47
N THR A 134 7.55 7.93 -11.63
CA THR A 134 8.16 7.77 -12.94
C THR A 134 8.04 9.01 -13.82
N TYR A 135 7.42 10.08 -13.33
CA TYR A 135 7.13 11.27 -14.11
C TYR A 135 7.44 12.54 -13.32
N GLN A 136 8.23 13.46 -13.89
CA GLN A 136 8.53 14.72 -13.22
C GLN A 136 7.36 15.71 -13.31
N ASN A 137 6.63 15.94 -12.21
CA ASN A 137 5.72 17.06 -12.07
C ASN A 137 6.50 18.32 -11.64
N THR A 138 6.88 19.16 -12.61
CA THR A 138 7.69 20.38 -12.35
C THR A 138 7.01 21.41 -11.45
N ASN A 139 5.69 21.34 -11.30
CA ASN A 139 4.90 22.16 -10.37
C ASN A 139 4.88 21.61 -8.93
N SER A 140 5.40 20.40 -8.70
CA SER A 140 5.44 19.70 -7.41
C SER A 140 6.84 19.67 -6.77
N ASN A 141 7.84 20.29 -7.42
CA ASN A 141 9.26 20.23 -7.05
C ASN A 141 9.90 18.83 -7.14
N ASP A 142 9.38 17.97 -8.01
CA ASP A 142 9.94 16.64 -8.18
C ASP A 142 11.39 16.67 -8.68
N PRO A 143 12.23 15.74 -8.20
CA PRO A 143 13.50 15.42 -8.83
C PRO A 143 13.35 15.21 -10.33
N LYS A 144 14.40 15.58 -11.09
CA LYS A 144 14.41 15.44 -12.55
C LYS A 144 14.34 14.00 -13.06
N LEU A 145 14.57 13.02 -12.19
CA LEU A 145 14.60 11.60 -12.54
C LEU A 145 13.54 10.87 -11.72
N ALA A 146 13.12 9.70 -12.21
CA ALA A 146 12.30 8.77 -11.45
C ALA A 146 12.90 8.53 -10.06
N HIS A 147 12.04 8.55 -9.05
CA HIS A 147 12.47 8.55 -7.65
C HIS A 147 11.50 7.76 -6.77
N VAL A 148 11.91 7.59 -5.52
CA VAL A 148 11.14 6.95 -4.46
C VAL A 148 11.18 7.89 -3.27
N ALA A 149 10.02 8.25 -2.74
CA ALA A 149 9.91 9.12 -1.57
C ALA A 149 8.90 8.57 -0.56
N ILE A 150 8.82 9.27 0.57
CA ILE A 150 7.81 9.06 1.61
C ILE A 150 6.91 10.28 1.62
N ASP A 151 5.62 10.05 1.39
CA ASP A 151 4.59 11.07 1.46
C ASP A 151 3.81 10.94 2.74
N MET A 152 3.47 12.07 3.36
CA MET A 152 2.69 12.11 4.58
C MET A 152 1.56 13.12 4.43
N ASN A 153 0.34 12.68 4.69
CA ASN A 153 -0.87 13.53 4.71
C ASN A 153 -1.52 13.48 6.10
#